data_AF-A0A972T7K2-F1
#
_entry.id   AF-A0A972T7K2-F1
#
_cell.length_a   1.000
_cell.length_b   1.000
_cell.length_c   1.000
_cell.angle_alpha   90.00
_cell.angle_beta   90.00
_cell.angle_gamma   90.00
#
_symmetry.space_group_name_H-M   'P 1'
#
loop_
_entity.id
_entity.type
_entity.pdbx_description
1 polymer ?
#
loop_
_entity_poly.entity_id
_entity_poly.type
_entity_poly.pdbx_seq_one_letter_code
_entity_poly.pdbx_strand_id
1 'polypeptide(L)' 'MPTDKDINKYLPLTEATCYILLALIEPLHGYGVMQKIEQLSETNVKVRPGTLYRAF' A
#
# COMPACT_ATOMS: atom_id res chain seq x y z
N MET A 1 -1.27 15.45 -15.24
CA MET A 1 -0.44 14.45 -14.56
C MET A 1 0.43 15.17 -13.55
N PRO A 2 0.65 14.63 -12.33
CA PRO A 2 1.63 15.19 -11.41
C PRO A 2 3.00 15.26 -12.11
N THR A 3 3.74 16.35 -11.90
CA THR A 3 5.07 16.51 -12.50
C THR A 3 6.10 15.71 -11.70
N ASP A 4 7.22 15.32 -12.31
CA ASP A 4 8.27 14.53 -11.63
C ASP A 4 8.76 15.20 -10.33
N LYS A 5 8.69 16.54 -10.28
CA LYS A 5 9.05 17.34 -9.11
C LYS A 5 8.11 17.11 -7.91
N ASP A 6 6.85 16.78 -8.17
CA ASP A 6 5.83 16.55 -7.14
C ASP A 6 5.92 15.15 -6.52
N ILE A 7 6.32 14.14 -7.31
CA ILE A 7 6.41 12.74 -6.86
C ILE A 7 7.54 12.56 -5.84
N ASN A 8 8.66 13.25 -6.03
CA ASN A 8 9.81 13.20 -5.13
C ASN A 8 9.47 13.56 -3.68
N LYS A 9 8.39 14.33 -3.44
CA LYS A 9 7.90 14.65 -2.09
C LYS A 9 7.39 13.42 -1.32
N TYR A 10 6.92 12.40 -2.04
CA TYR A 10 6.31 11.19 -1.49
C TYR A 10 7.27 10.00 -1.46
N LEU A 11 8.49 10.16 -2.00
CA LEU A 11 9.54 9.14 -2.00
C LEU A 11 10.56 9.40 -0.88
N PRO A 12 11.15 8.35 -0.28
CA PRO A 12 10.83 6.94 -0.50
C PRO A 12 9.50 6.55 0.16
N LEU A 13 8.77 5.63 -0.47
CA LEU A 13 7.59 5.03 0.13
C LEU A 13 8.01 4.00 1.19
N THR A 14 7.21 3.85 2.24
CA THR A 14 7.34 2.68 3.12
C THR A 14 6.96 1.42 2.36
N GLU A 15 7.55 0.29 2.72
CA GLU A 15 7.20 -1.01 2.14
C GLU A 15 5.69 -1.30 2.21
N ALA A 16 5.06 -1.00 3.35
CA ALA A 16 3.62 -1.13 3.51
C ALA A 16 2.84 -0.23 2.53
N THR A 17 3.24 1.03 2.36
CA THR A 17 2.59 1.94 1.40
C THR A 17 2.72 1.45 -0.03
N CYS A 18 3.89 0.93 -0.43
CA CYS A 18 4.09 0.30 -1.74
C CYS A 18 3.10 -0.84 -1.97
N TYR A 19 2.99 -1.76 -1.02
CA TYR A 19 2.09 -2.91 -1.13
C TYR A 19 0.61 -2.51 -1.10
N ILE A 20 0.23 -1.47 -0.35
CA ILE A 20 -1.14 -0.92 -0.35
C ILE A 20 -1.50 -0.38 -1.74
N LEU A 21 -0.62 0.42 -2.35
CA LEU A 21 -0.85 0.95 -3.70
C LEU A 21 -0.93 -0.18 -4.74
N LEU A 22 -0.06 -1.19 -4.63
CA LEU A 22 -0.07 -2.35 -5.51
C LEU A 22 -1.36 -3.18 -5.36
N ALA A 23 -1.87 -3.33 -4.13
CA ALA A 23 -3.12 -4.03 -3.88
C ALA A 23 -4.34 -3.28 -4.43
N LEU A 24 -4.28 -1.95 -4.52
CA LEU A 24 -5.37 -1.08 -4.97
C LEU A 24 -5.35 -0.74 -6.46
N ILE A 25 -4.57 -1.47 -7.27
CA ILE A 25 -4.72 -1.42 -8.74
C ILE A 25 -6.15 -1.75 -9.16
N GLU A 26 -6.82 -2.63 -8.39
CA GLU A 26 -8.24 -2.92 -8.49
C GLU A 26 -8.94 -2.53 -7.18
N PRO A 27 -10.21 -2.08 -7.20
CA PRO A 27 -10.94 -1.73 -5.98
C PRO A 27 -11.05 -2.91 -5.01
N LEU A 28 -10.60 -2.72 -3.77
CA LEU A 28 -10.68 -3.73 -2.71
C LEU A 28 -11.19 -3.13 -1.39
N HIS A 29 -11.89 -3.95 -0.61
CA HIS A 29 -12.25 -3.62 0.77
C HIS A 29 -11.03 -3.76 1.69
N GLY A 30 -11.04 -3.09 2.84
CA GLY A 30 -9.89 -3.05 3.75
C GLY A 30 -9.34 -4.43 4.14
N TYR A 31 -10.22 -5.41 4.39
CA TYR A 31 -9.80 -6.79 4.64
C TYR A 31 -9.18 -7.46 3.41
N GLY A 32 -9.74 -7.21 2.22
CA GLY A 32 -9.18 -7.70 0.95
C GLY A 32 -7.81 -7.13 0.65
N VAL A 33 -7.57 -5.84 0.98
CA VAL A 33 -6.25 -5.22 0.87
C VAL A 33 -5.24 -5.95 1.77
N MET A 34 -5.58 -6.20 3.05
CA MET A 34 -4.67 -6.91 3.96
C MET A 34 -4.33 -8.32 3.46
N GLN A 35 -5.31 -9.08 2.97
CA GLN A 35 -5.09 -10.41 2.39
C GLN A 35 -4.23 -10.36 1.13
N LYS A 36 -4.48 -9.39 0.25
CA LYS A 36 -3.72 -9.21 -0.99
C LYS A 36 -2.26 -8.87 -0.71
N ILE A 37 -1.99 -8.04 0.30
CA ILE A 37 -0.62 -7.70 0.70
C ILE A 37 0.11 -8.92 1.27
N GLU A 38 -0.56 -9.71 2.11
CA GLU A 38 0.04 -10.94 2.66
C GLU A 38 0.36 -11.95 1.53
N GLN A 39 -0.49 -12.03 0.50
CA GLN A 39 -0.22 -12.83 -0.70
C GLN A 39 0.95 -12.27 -1.54
N LEU A 40 0.95 -10.97 -1.84
CA LEU A 40 1.95 -10.31 -2.69
C LEU A 40 3.34 -10.26 -2.07
N SER A 41 3.40 -10.26 -0.73
CA SER A 41 4.66 -10.24 0.01
C SER A 41 5.16 -11.64 0.38
N GLU A 42 4.50 -12.70 -0.10
CA GLU A 42 4.80 -14.08 0.30
C GLU A 42 4.86 -14.22 1.83
N THR A 43 3.90 -13.59 2.52
CA THR A 43 3.75 -13.52 3.99
C THR A 43 4.80 -12.70 4.74
N ASN A 44 5.78 -12.09 4.06
CA ASN A 44 6.80 -11.25 4.71
C ASN A 44 6.22 -9.94 5.28
N VAL A 45 5.15 -9.41 4.68
CA VAL A 45 4.52 -8.16 5.12
C VAL A 45 3.10 -8.43 5.61
N LYS A 46 2.86 -8.10 6.88
CA LYS A 46 1.54 -8.21 7.51
C LYS A 46 1.05 -6.84 7.97
N VAL A 47 0.09 -6.28 7.23
CA VAL A 47 -0.52 -5.00 7.57
C VAL A 47 -1.70 -5.22 8.51
N ARG A 48 -1.71 -4.50 9.64
CA ARG A 48 -2.85 -4.49 10.58
C ARG A 48 -3.84 -3.37 10.21
N PRO A 49 -5.13 -3.47 10.61
CA PRO A 49 -6.12 -2.44 10.30
C PRO A 49 -5.67 -1.03 10.69
N GLY A 50 -5.09 -0.86 11.89
CA GLY A 50 -4.60 0.45 12.34
C GLY A 50 -3.43 1.01 11.53
N THR A 51 -2.65 0.16 10.84
CA THR A 51 -1.61 0.59 9.91
C THR A 51 -2.22 0.96 8.57
N LEU A 52 -3.14 0.13 8.06
CA LEU A 52 -3.85 0.37 6.81
C LEU A 52 -4.62 1.69 6.84
N TYR A 53 -5.39 1.95 7.90
CA TYR A 53 -6.20 3.17 8.01
C TYR A 53 -5.39 4.45 8.25
N ARG A 54 -4.12 4.33 8.66
CA ARG A 54 -3.21 5.49 8.76
C ARG A 54 -2.48 5.80 7.46
N ALA A 55 -2.52 4.88 6.49
CA ALA A 55 -1.92 5.07 5.17
C ALA A 55 -2.83 5.86 4.22
N PHE A 56 -4.12 5.98 4.57
CA PHE A 56 -5.10 6.85 3.92
C PHE A 56 -5.22 8.16 4.71
#